data_AF-A0A5C1AL70-F1
#
_entry.id   AF-A0A5C1AL70-F1
#
_cell.length_a   1.000
_cell.length_b   1.000
_cell.length_c   1.000
_cell.angle_alpha   90.00
_cell.angle_beta   90.00
_cell.angle_gamma   90.00
#
_symmetry.space_group_name_H-M   'P 1'
#
loop_
_entity.id
_entity.type
_entity.pdbx_description
1 polymer ?
#
loop_
_entity_poly.entity_id
_entity_poly.type
_entity_poly.pdbx_seq_one_letter_code
_entity_poly.pdbx_strand_id
1 'polypeptide(L)'
;MTAIHRIDPEIWVETPKGGGLAYFLIDYGPSINTIWVVRLDATGDVIHVESSEVRILGNPMWHIPHPLPFDPLEPPSANGAATLNRIKVHEE
;
A
#
# COMPACT_ATOMS: atom_id res chain seq x y z
N MET A 1 -15.52 -20.01 0.57
CA MET A 1 -16.58 -19.17 1.15
C MET A 1 -16.23 -17.75 0.77
N THR A 2 -17.15 -17.01 0.15
CA THR A 2 -16.92 -15.61 -0.21
C THR A 2 -17.38 -14.71 0.92
N ALA A 3 -16.54 -13.75 1.34
CA ALA A 3 -16.85 -12.80 2.39
C ALA A 3 -16.63 -11.36 1.90
N ILE A 4 -17.38 -10.42 2.46
CA ILE A 4 -17.18 -8.98 2.24
C ILE A 4 -16.85 -8.35 3.59
N HIS A 5 -15.68 -7.74 3.68
CA HIS A 5 -15.20 -7.04 4.86
C HIS A 5 -15.31 -5.54 4.63
N ARG A 6 -15.93 -4.84 5.59
CA ARG A 6 -15.87 -3.39 5.64
C ARG A 6 -14.51 -2.99 6.21
N ILE A 7 -13.89 -2.00 5.57
CA ILE A 7 -12.69 -1.34 6.06
C ILE A 7 -13.14 -0.11 6.86
N ASP A 8 -12.81 -0.07 8.15
CA ASP A 8 -13.20 0.99 9.07
C ASP A 8 -12.09 1.22 10.12
N PRO A 9 -11.40 2.38 10.12
CA PRO A 9 -11.57 3.51 9.22
C PRO A 9 -11.11 3.19 7.79
N GLU A 10 -11.62 3.91 6.81
CA GLU A 10 -11.22 3.72 5.42
C GLU A 10 -9.72 3.98 5.20
N ILE A 11 -9.11 3.24 4.28
CA ILE A 11 -7.66 3.26 4.06
C ILE A 11 -7.33 3.99 2.76
N TRP A 12 -6.34 4.89 2.82
CA TRP A 12 -5.78 5.52 1.63
C TRP A 12 -4.94 4.53 0.84
N VAL A 13 -5.25 4.41 -0.46
CA VAL A 13 -4.59 3.48 -1.36
C VAL A 13 -4.24 4.15 -2.68
N GLU A 14 -3.20 3.63 -3.32
CA GLU A 14 -2.85 3.92 -4.70
C GLU A 14 -3.17 2.70 -5.56
N THR A 15 -3.75 2.97 -6.73
CA THR A 15 -4.15 1.96 -7.72
C THR A 15 -3.58 2.36 -9.09
N PRO A 16 -3.57 1.45 -10.09
CA PRO A 16 -3.14 1.81 -11.45
C PRO A 16 -3.95 2.95 -12.10
N LYS A 17 -5.13 3.26 -11.57
CA LYS A 17 -5.99 4.37 -12.01
C LYS A 17 -5.86 5.64 -11.17
N GLY A 18 -4.97 5.64 -10.18
CA GLY A 18 -4.71 6.78 -9.28
C GLY A 18 -5.00 6.48 -7.82
N GLY A 19 -4.83 7.50 -6.99
CA GLY A 19 -5.08 7.46 -5.56
C GLY A 19 -6.57 7.49 -5.20
N GLY A 20 -6.93 6.82 -4.12
CA GLY A 20 -8.30 6.78 -3.64
C GLY A 20 -8.41 6.21 -2.23
N LEU A 21 -9.66 6.06 -1.80
CA LEU A 21 -10.02 5.57 -0.47
C LEU A 21 -10.71 4.20 -0.59
N ALA A 22 -10.23 3.21 0.15
CA ALA A 22 -10.74 1.85 0.14
C ALA A 22 -11.81 1.64 1.22
N TYR A 23 -12.97 1.11 0.83
CA TYR A 23 -14.14 0.93 1.69
C TYR A 23 -14.45 -0.53 2.01
N PHE A 24 -14.26 -1.42 1.04
CA PHE A 24 -14.59 -2.83 1.18
C PHE A 24 -13.50 -3.73 0.60
N LEU A 25 -13.37 -4.91 1.20
CA LEU A 25 -12.55 -6.01 0.73
C LEU A 25 -13.44 -7.22 0.45
N ILE A 26 -13.39 -7.75 -0.76
CA ILE A 26 -14.09 -8.96 -1.15
C ILE A 26 -13.06 -10.10 -1.14
N ASP A 27 -13.23 -11.03 -0.22
CA ASP A 27 -12.37 -12.21 -0.07
C ASP A 27 -13.05 -13.43 -0.69
N TYR A 28 -12.37 -14.04 -1.66
CA TYR A 28 -12.80 -15.25 -2.35
C TYR A 28 -12.19 -16.53 -1.74
N GLY A 29 -11.32 -16.39 -0.74
CA GLY A 29 -10.54 -17.45 -0.12
C GLY A 29 -9.09 -17.49 -0.60
N PRO A 30 -8.30 -18.47 -0.13
CA PRO A 30 -6.84 -18.45 -0.24
C PRO A 30 -6.29 -18.64 -1.66
N SER A 31 -7.12 -19.09 -2.61
CA SER A 31 -6.68 -19.39 -3.97
C SER A 31 -6.78 -18.21 -4.93
N ILE A 32 -7.46 -17.12 -4.54
CA ILE A 32 -7.79 -16.00 -5.42
C ILE A 32 -7.46 -14.70 -4.67
N ASN A 33 -6.89 -13.73 -5.39
CA ASN A 33 -6.60 -12.41 -4.82
C ASN A 33 -7.87 -11.75 -4.29
N THR A 34 -7.76 -11.10 -3.12
CA THR A 34 -8.86 -10.30 -2.60
C THR A 34 -9.06 -9.05 -3.48
N ILE A 35 -10.31 -8.63 -3.65
CA ILE A 35 -10.67 -7.45 -4.45
C ILE A 35 -10.98 -6.29 -3.52
N TRP A 36 -10.36 -5.14 -3.79
CA TRP A 36 -10.55 -3.90 -3.06
C TRP A 36 -11.53 -3.01 -3.81
N VAL A 37 -12.52 -2.51 -3.09
CA VAL A 37 -13.48 -1.52 -3.59
C VAL A 37 -12.98 -0.14 -3.19
N VAL A 38 -12.54 0.63 -4.18
CA VAL A 38 -11.86 1.91 -4.00
C VAL A 38 -12.64 3.01 -4.70
N ARG A 39 -12.87 4.13 -4.01
CA ARG A 39 -13.38 5.36 -4.63
C ARG A 39 -12.19 6.25 -4.97
N LEU A 40 -12.01 6.54 -6.26
CA LEU A 40 -10.94 7.40 -6.74
C LEU A 40 -11.14 8.83 -6.24
N ASP A 41 -10.06 9.46 -5.78
CA ASP A 41 -10.15 10.82 -5.24
C ASP A 41 -10.46 11.85 -6.34
N ALA A 42 -9.76 11.72 -7.48
CA ALA A 42 -9.82 12.67 -8.59
C ALA A 42 -11.18 12.70 -9.31
N THR A 43 -11.83 11.55 -9.52
CA THR A 43 -13.07 11.46 -10.30
C THR A 43 -14.30 11.11 -9.47
N GLY A 44 -14.11 10.50 -8.30
CA GLY A 44 -15.19 9.92 -7.50
C GLY A 44 -15.70 8.57 -8.00
N ASP A 45 -15.11 8.01 -9.05
CA ASP A 45 -15.49 6.70 -9.57
C ASP A 45 -15.17 5.59 -8.57
N VAL A 46 -16.05 4.60 -8.49
CA VAL A 46 -15.82 3.38 -7.71
C VAL A 46 -15.26 2.30 -8.61
N ILE A 47 -14.08 1.79 -8.25
CA ILE A 47 -13.36 0.76 -8.99
C ILE A 47 -13.11 -0.45 -8.10
N HIS A 48 -12.93 -1.59 -8.77
CA HIS A 48 -12.57 -2.86 -8.15
C HIS A 48 -11.17 -3.21 -8.60
N VAL A 49 -10.26 -3.43 -7.65
CA VAL A 49 -8.83 -3.64 -7.92
C VAL A 49 -8.33 -4.85 -7.16
N GLU A 50 -7.53 -5.69 -7.81
CA GLU A 50 -6.89 -6.83 -7.14
C GLU A 50 -5.85 -6.38 -6.12
N SER A 51 -5.71 -7.16 -5.05
CA SER A 51 -4.74 -6.88 -3.98
C SER A 51 -3.29 -6.74 -4.46
N SER A 52 -2.92 -7.41 -5.55
CA SER A 52 -1.57 -7.30 -6.14
C SER A 52 -1.26 -5.91 -6.71
N GLU A 53 -2.29 -5.18 -7.12
CA GLU A 53 -2.18 -3.87 -7.76
C GLU A 53 -2.40 -2.70 -6.78
N VAL A 54 -2.80 -3.00 -5.55
CA VAL A 54 -3.09 -2.00 -4.52
C VAL A 54 -1.85 -1.72 -3.68
N ARG A 55 -1.53 -0.44 -3.49
CA ARG A 55 -0.50 0.00 -2.55
C ARG A 55 -1.14 0.81 -1.43
N ILE A 56 -0.94 0.40 -0.18
CA ILE A 56 -1.41 1.15 0.98
C ILE A 56 -0.53 2.38 1.15
N LEU A 57 -1.14 3.56 1.21
CA LEU A 57 -0.41 4.80 1.40
C LEU A 57 -0.21 5.11 2.88
N GLY A 58 0.76 5.98 3.15
CA GLY A 58 0.98 6.52 4.48
C GLY A 58 -0.24 7.27 5.00
N ASN A 59 -0.41 7.25 6.31
CA ASN A 59 -1.46 7.96 7.00
C ASN A 59 -0.86 8.93 8.02
N PRO A 60 -0.77 10.24 7.68
CA PRO A 60 -0.16 11.25 8.53
C PRO A 60 -0.83 11.39 9.91
N MET A 61 -2.15 11.19 9.99
CA MET A 61 -2.91 11.29 11.24
C MET A 61 -2.47 10.23 12.26
N TRP A 62 -2.03 9.06 11.79
CA TRP A 62 -1.59 7.95 12.63
C TRP A 62 -0.07 7.78 12.65
N HIS A 63 0.68 8.78 12.15
CA HIS A 63 2.14 8.74 12.02
C HIS A 63 2.66 7.54 11.21
N ILE A 64 1.87 7.03 10.27
CA ILE A 64 2.28 5.96 9.36
C ILE A 64 2.95 6.62 8.14
N PRO A 65 4.26 6.43 7.90
CA PRO A 65 4.94 7.05 6.77
C PRO A 65 4.43 6.49 5.45
N HIS A 66 4.49 7.32 4.40
CA HIS A 66 4.22 6.84 3.04
C HIS A 66 5.26 5.77 2.67
N PRO A 67 4.84 4.62 2.10
CA PRO A 67 5.79 3.61 1.68
C PRO A 67 6.75 4.23 0.67
N LEU A 68 8.05 4.00 0.86
CA LEU A 68 9.01 4.41 -0.16
C LEU A 68 8.72 3.65 -1.45
N PRO A 69 8.99 4.25 -2.63
CA PRO A 69 9.00 3.49 -3.88
C PRO A 69 9.82 2.22 -3.68
N PHE A 70 9.36 1.10 -4.26
CA PHE A 70 10.18 -0.09 -4.29
C PHE A 70 11.47 0.25 -5.04
N ASP A 71 12.55 0.43 -4.29
CA ASP A 71 13.90 0.56 -4.81
C ASP A 71 14.43 -0.88 -4.92
N PRO A 72 14.44 -1.49 -6.13
CA PRO A 72 15.14 -2.74 -6.30
C PRO A 72 16.59 -2.41 -5.98
N LEU A 73 17.06 -2.83 -4.79
CA LEU A 73 18.44 -2.66 -4.35
C LEU A 73 19.32 -2.75 -5.58
N GLU A 74 20.01 -1.66 -5.95
CA GLU A 74 21.03 -1.74 -6.98
C GLU A 74 21.82 -3.01 -6.65
N PRO A 75 21.95 -3.96 -7.61
CA PRO A 75 22.68 -5.19 -7.35
C PRO A 75 24.00 -4.76 -6.72
N PRO A 76 24.39 -5.35 -5.56
CA PRO A 76 25.44 -4.80 -4.73
C PRO A 76 26.61 -4.44 -5.63
N SER A 77 26.84 -3.13 -5.78
CA SER A 77 27.88 -2.61 -6.64
C SER A 77 29.14 -3.42 -6.34
N ALA A 78 29.73 -4.02 -7.36
CA ALA A 78 30.83 -4.98 -7.24
C ALA A 78 32.05 -4.42 -6.46
N ASN A 79 32.02 -3.13 -6.11
CA ASN A 79 32.99 -2.46 -5.28
C ASN A 79 32.31 -2.03 -3.97
N GLY A 80 32.41 -2.89 -2.95
CA GLY A 80 31.85 -2.65 -1.63
C GLY A 80 32.42 -1.39 -0.99
N ALA A 81 31.60 -0.33 -0.92
CA ALA A 81 31.80 0.82 -0.02
C ALA A 81 30.55 1.72 -0.02
N ALA A 82 29.53 1.38 0.76
CA ALA A 82 28.62 2.33 1.42
C ALA A 82 27.51 1.57 2.16
N THR A 83 27.06 1.89 3.38
CA THR A 83 27.48 2.85 4.40
C THR A 83 26.69 2.49 5.66
N LEU A 84 27.41 2.27 6.76
CA LEU A 84 26.96 1.92 8.11
C LEU A 84 26.21 3.05 8.86
N ASN A 85 25.32 3.83 8.21
CA ASN A 85 24.69 5.00 8.87
C ASN A 85 23.16 4.98 9.01
N ARG A 86 22.46 3.84 8.88
CA ARG A 86 20.99 3.82 9.09
C ARG A 86 20.55 3.44 10.52
N ILE A 87 21.46 3.19 11.45
CA ILE A 87 21.12 2.84 12.84
C ILE A 87 21.73 3.90 13.77
N LYS A 88 21.15 5.10 13.81
CA LYS A 88 21.38 6.10 14.87
C LYS A 88 20.47 7.32 14.70
N VAL A 89 19.16 7.16 14.87
CA VAL A 89 18.31 8.21 15.46
C VAL A 89 17.09 7.53 16.08
N HIS A 90 17.13 7.30 17.39
CA HIS A 90 16.01 7.36 18.34
C HIS A 90 16.49 6.86 19.70
N GLU A 91 17.38 7.64 20.31
CA GLU A 91 17.53 7.73 21.76
C GLU A 91 17.73 9.22 22.05
N GLU A 92 16.67 9.86 22.53
CA GLU A 92 16.62 10.90 23.56
C GLU A 92 15.15 11.16 23.93
#